data_AF-A0A847G2Q1-F1
#
_entry.id   AF-A0A847G2Q1-F1
#
_cell.length_a   1.000
_cell.length_b   1.000
_cell.length_c   1.000
_cell.angle_alpha   90.00
_cell.angle_beta   90.00
_cell.angle_gamma   90.00
#
_symmetry.space_group_name_H-M   'P 1'
#
loop_
_entity.id
_entity.type
_entity.pdbx_description
1 polymer ?
#
loop_
_entity_poly.entity_id
_entity_poly.type
_entity_poly.pdbx_seq_one_letter_code
_entity_poly.pdbx_strand_id
1 'polypeptide(L)'
;MAMKTKTIPGILLILLCALILSSAPVSARPVSDRYLLHGTDWLAGHGVNVIYPDVGPGNREGYVEITPFCSYAYCYQCIELTIRLYAEKLGYISNNGRWPDTVAIPNDMIDVINQAHEKQKLIKKGALSVSDSEAVKYLPFADLIYTPNGGTTPPRVGDMIIYTYRKPGDHIMVVNRVGGNKVEIVQQNIWTQSRPASPVPVRLLDLFEQSGHYFINNAEGWIHSPRMKELIEPTGDGYFFDAKLGNGTWRWTEDAFTISLERTGAIGMAADIGQESAARLSQTLNNEGAIAVTSEPYIRCALMKAANVAGNDVRFLSNFGLKGLDIRIEFTGDTLRLRPHGGKFDNQWITINNARCGWEGNPI
;
A
#
# COMPACT_ATOMS: atom_id res chain seq x y z
N MET A 1 -72.60 -37.30 -47.29
CA MET A 1 -72.89 -37.89 -45.96
C MET A 1 -71.74 -38.82 -45.65
N ALA A 2 -71.16 -38.75 -44.43
CA ALA A 2 -69.98 -39.49 -43.94
C ALA A 2 -68.64 -39.09 -44.59
N MET A 3 -67.51 -38.93 -43.89
CA MET A 3 -67.21 -38.84 -42.45
C MET A 3 -65.83 -38.19 -42.30
N LYS A 4 -65.63 -37.52 -41.17
CA LYS A 4 -64.43 -36.81 -40.70
C LYS A 4 -63.11 -37.59 -40.85
N THR A 5 -62.04 -36.86 -41.20
CA THR A 5 -60.72 -36.93 -40.52
C THR A 5 -59.93 -35.65 -40.80
N LYS A 6 -59.76 -34.80 -39.78
CA LYS A 6 -58.77 -33.72 -39.75
C LYS A 6 -57.52 -34.27 -39.08
N THR A 7 -56.43 -34.42 -39.81
CA THR A 7 -55.08 -34.60 -39.27
C THR A 7 -54.39 -33.24 -39.27
N ILE A 8 -54.16 -32.69 -38.09
CA ILE A 8 -53.24 -31.57 -37.87
C ILE A 8 -51.93 -32.19 -37.40
N PRO A 9 -50.84 -32.17 -38.20
CA PRO A 9 -49.52 -32.43 -37.67
C PRO A 9 -48.91 -31.10 -37.22
N GLY A 10 -48.33 -31.07 -36.03
CA GLY A 10 -47.28 -30.09 -35.73
C GLY A 10 -47.64 -28.98 -34.74
N ILE A 11 -48.19 -29.31 -33.57
CA ILE A 11 -47.95 -28.51 -32.35
C ILE A 11 -47.85 -29.47 -31.16
N LEU A 12 -46.81 -30.32 -31.15
CA LEU A 12 -46.42 -31.04 -29.93
C LEU A 12 -44.91 -31.36 -29.97
N LEU A 13 -44.09 -30.36 -30.31
CA LEU A 13 -42.64 -30.44 -30.18
C LEU A 13 -42.00 -29.05 -29.99
N ILE A 14 -42.64 -28.18 -29.19
CA ILE A 14 -42.07 -26.87 -28.80
C ILE A 14 -42.06 -26.68 -27.28
N LEU A 15 -42.54 -27.67 -26.49
CA LEU A 15 -42.53 -27.60 -25.02
C LEU A 15 -41.51 -28.51 -24.32
N LEU A 16 -40.56 -29.11 -25.05
CA LEU A 16 -39.42 -29.83 -24.45
C LEU A 16 -38.05 -29.20 -24.75
N CYS A 17 -37.98 -28.06 -25.45
CA CYS A 17 -36.74 -27.32 -25.68
C CYS A 17 -36.56 -26.09 -24.77
N ALA A 18 -37.50 -25.80 -23.88
CA ALA A 18 -37.43 -24.67 -22.94
C ALA A 18 -36.87 -25.03 -21.55
N LEU A 19 -36.39 -26.27 -21.37
CA LEU A 19 -35.78 -26.76 -20.13
C LEU A 19 -34.39 -27.39 -20.38
N ILE A 20 -33.72 -27.02 -21.47
CA ILE A 20 -32.27 -26.88 -21.40
C ILE A 20 -32.04 -25.56 -20.69
N LEU A 21 -32.22 -25.60 -19.37
CA LEU A 21 -31.45 -24.75 -18.48
C LEU A 21 -30.01 -24.89 -18.99
N SER A 22 -29.56 -23.86 -19.70
CA SER A 22 -28.16 -23.52 -19.72
C SER A 22 -27.74 -23.51 -18.26
N SER A 23 -27.25 -24.64 -17.77
CA SER A 23 -26.32 -24.65 -16.69
C SER A 23 -25.10 -23.93 -17.24
N ALA A 24 -25.17 -22.59 -17.26
CA ALA A 24 -23.98 -21.79 -17.12
C ALA A 24 -23.21 -22.49 -15.99
N PRO A 25 -22.00 -23.01 -16.27
CA PRO A 25 -21.28 -23.79 -15.29
C PRO A 25 -21.27 -22.98 -14.01
N VAL A 26 -21.76 -23.60 -12.93
CA VAL A 26 -21.81 -22.97 -11.61
C VAL A 26 -20.41 -22.44 -11.36
N SER A 27 -20.33 -21.10 -11.35
CA SER A 27 -19.11 -20.32 -11.21
C SER A 27 -18.34 -20.79 -9.97
N ALA A 28 -17.29 -21.58 -10.18
CA ALA A 28 -16.54 -22.22 -9.10
C ALA A 28 -15.61 -21.21 -8.44
N ARG A 29 -15.98 -20.67 -7.27
CA ARG A 29 -15.12 -19.81 -6.44
C ARG A 29 -13.67 -20.31 -6.49
N PRO A 30 -12.66 -19.42 -6.58
CA PRO A 30 -11.29 -19.88 -6.56
C PRO A 30 -11.08 -20.77 -5.34
N VAL A 31 -10.45 -21.91 -5.58
CA VAL A 31 -10.04 -22.81 -4.52
C VAL A 31 -9.03 -22.05 -3.65
N SER A 32 -8.99 -22.35 -2.35
CA SER A 32 -8.23 -21.58 -1.34
C SER A 32 -6.74 -21.43 -1.66
N ASP A 33 -6.19 -22.36 -2.43
CA ASP A 33 -4.80 -22.38 -2.94
C ASP A 33 -4.48 -21.27 -3.97
N ARG A 34 -5.49 -20.56 -4.49
CA ARG A 34 -5.31 -19.44 -5.44
C ARG A 34 -5.15 -18.08 -4.78
N TYR A 35 -5.37 -17.99 -3.47
CA TYR A 35 -5.12 -16.79 -2.67
C TYR A 35 -3.68 -16.84 -2.16
N LEU A 36 -2.81 -15.98 -2.70
CA LEU A 36 -1.41 -15.94 -2.26
C LEU A 36 -1.19 -14.97 -1.10
N LEU A 37 -1.99 -13.92 -1.04
CA LEU A 37 -2.08 -13.03 0.10
C LEU A 37 -3.56 -12.70 0.34
N HIS A 38 -4.01 -12.83 1.57
CA HIS A 38 -5.29 -12.28 2.00
C HIS A 38 -5.17 -10.78 2.22
N GLY A 39 -6.28 -10.04 2.12
CA GLY A 39 -6.28 -8.60 2.38
C GLY A 39 -5.77 -8.20 3.77
N THR A 40 -5.87 -9.12 4.75
CA THR A 40 -5.34 -8.94 6.10
C THR A 40 -3.83 -9.07 6.21
N ASP A 41 -3.16 -9.62 5.19
CA ASP A 41 -1.74 -9.98 5.27
C ASP A 41 -0.82 -8.83 4.83
N TRP A 42 -1.38 -7.76 4.26
CA TRP A 42 -0.63 -6.64 3.73
C TRP A 42 -1.39 -5.32 3.89
N LEU A 43 -0.67 -4.22 3.69
CA LEU A 43 -1.10 -2.84 3.90
C LEU A 43 -1.64 -2.63 5.32
N ALA A 44 -0.89 -3.13 6.31
CA ALA A 44 -1.29 -3.17 7.72
C ALA A 44 -2.68 -3.79 7.98
N GLY A 45 -3.09 -4.76 7.16
CA GLY A 45 -4.38 -5.44 7.27
C GLY A 45 -5.51 -4.80 6.48
N HIS A 46 -5.23 -3.73 5.73
CA HIS A 46 -6.21 -3.00 4.92
C HIS A 46 -6.16 -3.34 3.43
N GLY A 47 -5.33 -4.31 3.05
CA GLY A 47 -5.21 -4.77 1.67
C GLY A 47 -6.48 -5.43 1.11
N VAL A 48 -6.35 -5.91 -0.13
CA VAL A 48 -7.33 -6.77 -0.80
C VAL A 48 -6.67 -8.08 -1.21
N ASN A 49 -7.45 -9.13 -1.44
CA ASN A 49 -6.89 -10.43 -1.79
C ASN A 49 -6.04 -10.38 -3.07
N VAL A 50 -4.87 -11.02 -3.05
CA VAL A 50 -3.97 -11.21 -4.19
C VAL A 50 -4.15 -12.60 -4.74
N ILE A 51 -4.58 -12.69 -6.00
CA ILE A 51 -5.09 -13.93 -6.58
C ILE A 51 -4.26 -14.30 -7.81
N TYR A 52 -3.81 -15.55 -7.86
CA TYR A 52 -3.11 -16.13 -9.00
C TYR A 52 -3.80 -17.43 -9.43
N PRO A 53 -4.40 -17.48 -10.62
CA PRO A 53 -5.01 -18.69 -11.16
C PRO A 53 -3.94 -19.69 -11.63
N ASP A 54 -4.19 -20.98 -11.47
CA ASP A 54 -3.27 -22.07 -11.88
C ASP A 54 -3.04 -22.13 -13.41
N VAL A 55 -3.98 -21.60 -14.18
CA VAL A 55 -3.91 -21.52 -15.64
C VAL A 55 -3.68 -20.05 -16.00
N GLY A 56 -2.56 -19.76 -16.65
CA GLY A 56 -2.21 -18.41 -17.09
C GLY A 56 -3.23 -17.80 -18.07
N PRO A 57 -3.05 -16.53 -18.46
CA PRO A 57 -4.06 -15.70 -19.16
C PRO A 57 -4.49 -16.18 -20.56
N GLY A 58 -3.97 -17.31 -21.05
CA GLY A 58 -4.19 -17.79 -22.42
C GLY A 58 -5.59 -18.36 -22.69
N ASN A 59 -6.23 -19.00 -21.69
CA ASN A 59 -7.51 -19.67 -21.89
C ASN A 59 -8.53 -19.04 -20.94
N ARG A 60 -9.51 -18.30 -21.47
CA ARG A 60 -10.61 -17.66 -20.71
C ARG A 60 -11.55 -18.65 -20.00
N GLU A 61 -11.19 -19.93 -19.96
CA GLU A 61 -11.98 -21.00 -19.35
C GLU A 61 -11.74 -21.01 -17.85
N GLY A 62 -12.76 -20.62 -17.08
CA GLY A 62 -12.80 -20.87 -15.63
C GLY A 62 -12.50 -19.68 -14.71
N TYR A 63 -12.43 -18.44 -15.22
CA TYR A 63 -12.34 -17.27 -14.35
C TYR A 63 -13.68 -16.96 -13.69
N VAL A 64 -13.74 -17.08 -12.37
CA VAL A 64 -14.82 -16.46 -11.59
C VAL A 64 -14.58 -14.97 -11.56
N GLU A 65 -15.58 -14.21 -11.97
CA GLU A 65 -15.70 -12.79 -11.65
C GLU A 65 -15.96 -12.68 -10.15
N ILE A 66 -14.89 -12.57 -9.35
CA ILE A 66 -15.02 -12.34 -7.90
C ILE A 66 -15.33 -10.86 -7.64
N THR A 67 -14.95 -9.99 -8.57
CA THR A 67 -14.94 -8.54 -8.39
C THR A 67 -15.60 -7.89 -9.60
N PRO A 68 -16.32 -6.76 -9.44
CA PRO A 68 -16.94 -6.07 -10.57
C PRO A 68 -15.92 -5.46 -11.55
N PHE A 69 -14.63 -5.52 -11.20
CA PHE A 69 -13.52 -4.94 -11.96
C PHE A 69 -12.94 -5.91 -13.01
N CYS A 70 -13.17 -7.21 -12.82
CA CYS A 70 -12.71 -8.29 -13.69
C CYS A 70 -13.13 -8.11 -15.17
N SER A 71 -14.35 -7.62 -15.42
CA SER A 71 -14.90 -7.42 -16.76
C SER A 71 -14.24 -6.30 -17.58
N TYR A 72 -13.48 -5.39 -16.95
CA TYR A 72 -12.82 -4.28 -17.67
C TYR A 72 -11.32 -4.15 -17.39
N ALA A 73 -10.85 -4.51 -16.21
CA ALA A 73 -9.43 -4.47 -15.84
C ALA A 73 -8.70 -5.79 -16.12
N TYR A 74 -9.39 -6.76 -16.72
CA TYR A 74 -9.01 -8.16 -16.92
C TYR A 74 -8.71 -8.90 -15.60
N CYS A 75 -9.45 -9.98 -15.33
CA CYS A 75 -9.31 -10.73 -14.09
C CYS A 75 -7.86 -11.04 -13.73
N TYR A 76 -7.52 -10.70 -12.49
CA TYR A 76 -6.24 -11.00 -11.85
C TYR A 76 -5.00 -10.41 -12.53
N GLN A 77 -5.17 -9.41 -13.40
CA GLN A 77 -4.07 -8.58 -13.88
C GLN A 77 -3.62 -7.57 -12.82
N CYS A 78 -2.47 -6.93 -13.03
CA CYS A 78 -1.94 -5.90 -12.15
C CYS A 78 -2.86 -4.68 -11.99
N ILE A 79 -3.54 -4.28 -13.08
CA ILE A 79 -4.54 -3.21 -13.07
C ILE A 79 -5.76 -3.60 -12.22
N GLU A 80 -6.21 -4.86 -12.27
CA GLU A 80 -7.37 -5.31 -11.47
C GLU A 80 -7.09 -5.19 -9.98
N LEU A 81 -5.92 -5.64 -9.50
CA LEU A 81 -5.53 -5.53 -8.09
C LEU A 81 -5.58 -4.08 -7.60
N THR A 82 -4.98 -3.18 -8.36
CA THR A 82 -4.80 -1.78 -7.97
C THR A 82 -6.12 -1.02 -7.98
N ILE A 83 -6.91 -1.18 -9.05
CA ILE A 83 -8.25 -0.60 -9.11
C ILE A 83 -9.13 -1.16 -8.00
N ARG A 84 -9.11 -2.49 -7.76
CA ARG A 84 -9.90 -3.08 -6.69
C ARG A 84 -9.55 -2.51 -5.32
N LEU A 85 -8.27 -2.40 -5.00
CA LEU A 85 -7.82 -1.77 -3.75
C LEU A 85 -8.36 -0.34 -3.63
N TYR A 86 -8.13 0.49 -4.65
CA TYR A 86 -8.48 1.90 -4.62
C TYR A 86 -10.00 2.13 -4.62
N ALA A 87 -10.76 1.29 -5.32
CA ALA A 87 -12.21 1.33 -5.32
C ALA A 87 -12.81 0.85 -3.99
N GLU A 88 -12.44 -0.34 -3.51
CA GLU A 88 -13.04 -0.95 -2.33
C GLU A 88 -12.62 -0.29 -1.02
N LYS A 89 -11.38 0.23 -0.95
CA LYS A 89 -10.84 0.79 0.30
C LYS A 89 -10.84 2.31 0.35
N LEU A 90 -10.76 2.98 -0.79
CA LEU A 90 -10.62 4.45 -0.85
C LEU A 90 -11.78 5.13 -1.61
N GLY A 91 -12.71 4.36 -2.17
CA GLY A 91 -13.88 4.90 -2.87
C GLY A 91 -13.56 5.55 -4.22
N TYR A 92 -12.47 5.17 -4.88
CA TYR A 92 -12.14 5.63 -6.23
C TYR A 92 -12.98 4.93 -7.29
N ILE A 93 -14.26 5.28 -7.35
CA ILE A 93 -15.22 4.82 -8.35
C ILE A 93 -15.93 6.02 -8.97
N SER A 94 -16.14 5.96 -10.29
CA SER A 94 -17.02 6.90 -10.99
C SER A 94 -18.49 6.56 -10.74
N ASN A 95 -19.40 7.38 -11.25
CA ASN A 95 -20.85 7.23 -11.08
C ASN A 95 -21.43 5.90 -11.61
N ASN A 96 -20.73 5.20 -12.49
CA ASN A 96 -21.12 3.87 -12.97
C ASN A 96 -20.51 2.71 -12.14
N GLY A 97 -19.83 3.02 -11.04
CA GLY A 97 -19.18 2.05 -10.16
C GLY A 97 -17.82 1.55 -10.65
N ARG A 98 -17.18 2.22 -11.62
CA ARG A 98 -15.90 1.79 -12.24
C ARG A 98 -14.87 2.91 -12.26
N TRP A 99 -13.61 2.55 -12.47
CA TRP A 99 -12.57 3.50 -12.88
C TRP A 99 -12.99 4.19 -14.20
N PRO A 100 -12.67 5.48 -14.44
CA PRO A 100 -13.08 6.19 -15.64
C PRO A 100 -12.31 5.61 -16.82
N ASP A 101 -13.02 5.31 -17.90
CA ASP A 101 -12.49 4.74 -19.14
C ASP A 101 -11.85 3.34 -19.01
N THR A 102 -11.50 2.78 -20.17
CA THR A 102 -10.77 1.52 -20.26
C THR A 102 -9.29 1.78 -20.00
N VAL A 103 -8.75 1.21 -18.93
CA VAL A 103 -7.31 1.20 -18.63
C VAL A 103 -6.71 -0.04 -19.28
N ALA A 104 -6.13 0.11 -20.47
CA ALA A 104 -5.53 -1.00 -21.22
C ALA A 104 -4.09 -1.28 -20.75
N ILE A 105 -3.38 -0.24 -20.33
CA ILE A 105 -2.09 -0.33 -19.64
C ILE A 105 -2.08 0.59 -18.41
N PRO A 106 -1.28 0.29 -17.39
CA PRO A 106 -1.18 1.13 -16.20
C PRO A 106 -0.91 2.61 -16.47
N ASN A 107 -0.14 2.93 -17.50
CA ASN A 107 0.14 4.32 -17.87
C ASN A 107 -1.14 5.14 -18.15
N ASP A 108 -2.22 4.50 -18.63
CA ASP A 108 -3.50 5.16 -18.90
C ASP A 108 -4.14 5.72 -17.61
N MET A 109 -3.75 5.22 -16.43
CA MET A 109 -4.20 5.76 -15.14
C MET A 109 -3.70 7.18 -14.90
N ILE A 110 -2.55 7.56 -15.48
CA ILE A 110 -2.02 8.93 -15.41
C ILE A 110 -2.94 9.88 -16.21
N ASP A 111 -3.46 9.43 -17.36
CA ASP A 111 -4.37 10.24 -18.17
C ASP A 111 -5.69 10.50 -17.44
N VAL A 112 -6.20 9.52 -16.69
CA VAL A 112 -7.38 9.71 -15.82
C VAL A 112 -7.14 10.80 -14.78
N ILE A 113 -5.96 10.83 -14.16
CA ILE A 113 -5.59 11.84 -13.15
C ILE A 113 -5.49 13.22 -13.82
N ASN A 114 -4.80 13.31 -14.96
CA ASN A 114 -4.66 14.55 -15.72
C ASN A 114 -6.02 15.11 -16.12
N GLN A 115 -6.93 14.26 -16.62
CA GLN A 115 -8.30 14.66 -16.94
C GLN A 115 -9.05 15.12 -15.69
N ALA A 116 -8.95 14.40 -14.56
CA ALA A 116 -9.60 14.81 -13.32
C ALA A 116 -9.14 16.20 -12.83
N HIS A 117 -7.84 16.48 -12.89
CA HIS A 117 -7.28 17.79 -12.56
C HIS A 117 -7.75 18.87 -13.53
N GLU A 118 -7.80 18.59 -14.82
CA GLU A 118 -8.32 19.52 -15.83
C GLU A 118 -9.79 19.86 -15.60
N LYS A 119 -10.66 18.85 -15.41
CA LYS A 119 -12.08 19.07 -15.13
C LYS A 119 -12.28 19.87 -13.84
N GLN A 120 -11.55 19.54 -12.78
CA GLN A 120 -11.61 20.30 -11.53
C GLN A 120 -11.17 21.76 -11.72
N LYS A 121 -10.13 22.02 -12.52
CA LYS A 121 -9.65 23.37 -12.85
C LYS A 121 -10.69 24.16 -13.66
N LEU A 122 -11.35 23.54 -14.63
CA LEU A 122 -12.40 24.20 -15.42
C LEU A 122 -13.63 24.55 -14.56
N ILE A 123 -14.04 23.65 -13.66
CA ILE A 123 -15.11 23.91 -12.69
C ILE A 123 -14.76 25.08 -11.77
N LYS A 124 -13.56 25.10 -11.19
CA LYS A 124 -13.10 26.22 -10.33
C LYS A 124 -13.11 27.57 -11.04
N LYS A 125 -12.96 27.57 -12.37
CA LYS A 125 -13.03 28.78 -13.22
C LYS A 125 -14.45 29.12 -13.69
N GLY A 126 -15.46 28.32 -13.34
CA GLY A 126 -16.83 28.46 -13.85
C GLY A 126 -17.01 28.11 -15.32
N ALA A 127 -15.99 27.49 -15.96
CA ALA A 127 -16.01 27.12 -17.37
C ALA A 127 -16.65 25.75 -17.65
N LEU A 128 -16.96 24.99 -16.59
CA LEU A 128 -17.59 23.68 -16.65
C LEU A 128 -18.50 23.50 -15.42
N SER A 129 -19.67 22.88 -15.60
CA SER A 129 -20.56 22.56 -14.47
C SER A 129 -20.03 21.36 -13.67
N VAL A 130 -20.23 21.36 -12.35
CA VAL A 130 -20.02 20.16 -11.51
C VAL A 130 -20.93 18.98 -11.90
N SER A 131 -22.05 19.27 -12.58
CA SER A 131 -23.01 18.28 -13.05
C SER A 131 -22.77 17.84 -14.50
N ASP A 132 -21.69 18.30 -15.14
CA ASP A 132 -21.34 17.88 -16.49
C ASP A 132 -21.10 16.37 -16.54
N SER A 133 -21.69 15.70 -17.53
CA SER A 133 -21.71 14.23 -17.59
C SER A 133 -20.31 13.62 -17.76
N GLU A 134 -19.38 14.34 -18.40
CA GLU A 134 -17.99 13.91 -18.48
C GLU A 134 -17.25 14.26 -17.19
N ALA A 135 -17.43 15.47 -16.64
CA ALA A 135 -16.78 15.86 -15.39
C ALA A 135 -17.06 14.89 -14.24
N VAL A 136 -18.33 14.49 -14.05
CA VAL A 136 -18.76 13.60 -12.96
C VAL A 136 -18.03 12.26 -12.99
N LYS A 137 -17.56 11.79 -14.16
CA LYS A 137 -16.78 10.55 -14.25
C LYS A 137 -15.42 10.67 -13.56
N TYR A 138 -14.76 11.82 -13.69
CA TYR A 138 -13.38 12.04 -13.25
C TYR A 138 -13.26 12.73 -11.89
N LEU A 139 -14.27 13.47 -11.45
CA LEU A 139 -14.20 14.22 -10.18
C LEU A 139 -13.85 13.36 -8.95
N PRO A 140 -14.29 12.09 -8.82
CA PRO A 140 -13.86 11.24 -7.71
C PRO A 140 -12.36 10.97 -7.64
N PHE A 141 -11.61 11.25 -8.71
CA PHE A 141 -10.17 11.00 -8.86
C PHE A 141 -9.34 12.28 -8.78
N ALA A 142 -9.97 13.44 -8.60
CA ALA A 142 -9.31 14.74 -8.70
C ALA A 142 -8.35 15.07 -7.53
N ASP A 143 -8.33 14.25 -6.48
CA ASP A 143 -7.41 14.33 -5.34
C ASP A 143 -6.22 13.36 -5.47
N LEU A 144 -6.20 12.48 -6.47
CA LEU A 144 -5.04 11.65 -6.77
C LEU A 144 -3.88 12.53 -7.26
N ILE A 145 -2.67 12.17 -6.85
CA ILE A 145 -1.45 12.92 -7.18
C ILE A 145 -0.48 11.96 -7.85
N TYR A 146 -0.12 12.24 -9.10
CA TYR A 146 0.97 11.55 -9.75
C TYR A 146 2.30 12.29 -9.48
N THR A 147 3.30 11.56 -9.01
CA THR A 147 4.67 12.03 -8.84
C THR A 147 5.56 11.28 -9.84
N PRO A 148 6.23 11.97 -10.76
CA PRO A 148 7.15 11.32 -11.69
C PRO A 148 8.37 10.77 -10.95
N ASN A 149 8.99 9.72 -11.49
CA ASN A 149 10.26 9.20 -10.98
C ASN A 149 11.34 10.30 -11.02
N GLY A 150 12.12 10.41 -9.95
CA GLY A 150 13.01 11.57 -9.74
C GLY A 150 12.31 12.82 -9.17
N GLY A 151 11.07 12.70 -8.71
CA GLY A 151 10.38 13.76 -7.96
C GLY A 151 10.92 13.96 -6.55
N THR A 152 10.52 15.05 -5.90
CA THR A 152 10.96 15.39 -4.51
C THR A 152 10.11 14.77 -3.41
N THR A 153 9.05 14.05 -3.78
CA THR A 153 8.13 13.41 -2.82
C THR A 153 8.35 11.91 -2.88
N PRO A 154 8.89 11.26 -1.84
CA PRO A 154 9.16 9.83 -1.88
C PRO A 154 7.87 9.00 -2.01
N PRO A 155 7.96 7.76 -2.51
CA PRO A 155 6.83 6.83 -2.49
C PRO A 155 6.46 6.50 -1.04
N ARG A 156 5.14 6.40 -0.80
CA ARG A 156 4.54 6.12 0.51
C ARG A 156 3.79 4.81 0.49
N VAL A 157 3.50 4.29 1.67
CA VAL A 157 2.67 3.10 1.86
C VAL A 157 1.32 3.32 1.19
N GLY A 158 0.90 2.37 0.35
CA GLY A 158 -0.34 2.40 -0.43
C GLY A 158 -0.26 3.12 -1.77
N ASP A 159 0.86 3.78 -2.10
CA ASP A 159 1.06 4.37 -3.43
C ASP A 159 1.06 3.28 -4.51
N MET A 160 0.53 3.61 -5.69
CA MET A 160 0.62 2.75 -6.86
C MET A 160 1.86 3.12 -7.68
N ILE A 161 2.82 2.21 -7.84
CA ILE A 161 4.00 2.41 -8.69
C ILE A 161 3.68 1.96 -10.11
N ILE A 162 3.80 2.88 -11.07
CA ILE A 162 3.76 2.57 -12.51
C ILE A 162 5.18 2.13 -12.91
N TYR A 163 5.30 0.92 -13.43
CA TYR A 163 6.58 0.23 -13.62
C TYR A 163 6.69 -0.34 -15.04
N THR A 164 7.92 -0.33 -15.55
CA THR A 164 8.26 -0.82 -16.89
C THR A 164 9.01 -2.14 -16.79
N TYR A 165 8.34 -3.24 -17.14
CA TYR A 165 8.99 -4.56 -17.30
C TYR A 165 9.39 -4.82 -18.75
N ARG A 166 8.52 -4.55 -19.73
CA ARG A 166 8.77 -4.84 -21.15
C ARG A 166 8.58 -3.62 -22.04
N LYS A 167 7.53 -2.85 -21.78
CA LYS A 167 7.24 -1.58 -22.47
C LYS A 167 6.88 -0.52 -21.42
N PRO A 168 7.07 0.78 -21.74
CA PRO A 168 6.81 1.86 -20.80
C PRO A 168 5.45 1.75 -20.09
N GLY A 169 5.47 1.77 -18.77
CA GLY A 169 4.28 1.75 -17.90
C GLY A 169 3.36 0.56 -18.10
N ASP A 170 3.91 -0.64 -18.38
CA ASP A 170 3.13 -1.85 -18.63
C ASP A 170 2.71 -2.63 -17.39
N HIS A 171 3.19 -2.22 -16.22
CA HIS A 171 2.87 -2.87 -14.96
C HIS A 171 2.60 -1.89 -13.84
N ILE A 172 1.82 -2.35 -12.86
CA ILE A 172 1.49 -1.58 -11.67
C ILE A 172 1.48 -2.46 -10.44
N MET A 173 1.87 -1.87 -9.32
CA MET A 173 2.00 -2.52 -8.04
C MET A 173 1.71 -1.53 -6.92
N VAL A 174 1.40 -2.03 -5.73
CA VAL A 174 1.10 -1.18 -4.58
C VAL A 174 2.24 -1.27 -3.58
N VAL A 175 2.68 -0.14 -3.05
CA VAL A 175 3.66 -0.09 -1.97
C VAL A 175 3.01 -0.66 -0.70
N ASN A 176 3.54 -1.77 -0.20
CA ASN A 176 3.11 -2.40 1.04
C ASN A 176 3.81 -1.79 2.25
N ARG A 177 5.14 -1.63 2.15
CA ARG A 177 6.01 -1.17 3.24
C ARG A 177 7.14 -0.33 2.68
N VAL A 178 7.62 0.62 3.48
CA VAL A 178 8.72 1.52 3.11
C VAL A 178 9.73 1.61 4.24
N GLY A 179 11.02 1.58 3.92
CA GLY A 179 12.08 1.73 4.92
C GLY A 179 13.45 1.93 4.31
N GLY A 180 14.08 3.06 4.60
CA GLY A 180 15.42 3.40 4.14
C GLY A 180 15.49 3.42 2.62
N ASN A 181 16.27 2.48 2.06
CA ASN A 181 16.56 2.36 0.63
C ASN A 181 15.70 1.32 -0.11
N LYS A 182 14.59 0.84 0.47
CA LYS A 182 13.70 -0.11 -0.20
C LYS A 182 12.24 0.26 -0.07
N VAL A 183 11.48 -0.19 -1.06
CA VAL A 183 10.03 -0.34 -0.97
C VAL A 183 9.68 -1.81 -1.17
N GLU A 184 8.86 -2.35 -0.29
CA GLU A 184 8.21 -3.65 -0.49
C GLU A 184 6.90 -3.41 -1.22
N ILE A 185 6.70 -4.10 -2.33
CA ILE A 185 5.52 -3.97 -3.17
C ILE A 185 4.69 -5.24 -3.14
N VAL A 186 3.39 -5.08 -3.36
CA VAL A 186 2.44 -6.16 -3.61
C VAL A 186 1.89 -6.04 -5.03
N GLN A 187 1.82 -7.14 -5.75
CA GLN A 187 1.45 -7.18 -7.17
C GLN A 187 0.72 -8.46 -7.58
N GLN A 188 0.00 -8.37 -8.70
CA GLN A 188 -0.58 -9.51 -9.41
C GLN A 188 0.02 -9.66 -10.81
N ASN A 189 -0.12 -10.84 -11.40
CA ASN A 189 0.29 -11.14 -12.78
C ASN A 189 1.80 -11.08 -13.08
N ILE A 190 2.65 -11.29 -12.07
CA ILE A 190 4.09 -11.53 -12.26
C ILE A 190 4.44 -12.95 -11.80
N TRP A 191 5.22 -13.65 -12.63
CA TRP A 191 5.67 -15.02 -12.39
C TRP A 191 7.19 -15.10 -12.53
N THR A 192 7.81 -16.04 -11.83
CA THR A 192 9.23 -16.37 -12.02
C THR A 192 9.47 -16.89 -13.44
N GLN A 193 10.71 -16.73 -13.91
CA GLN A 193 11.13 -17.30 -15.19
C GLN A 193 11.57 -18.77 -15.07
N SER A 194 11.61 -19.33 -13.85
CA SER A 194 11.95 -20.72 -13.58
C SER A 194 10.88 -21.67 -14.09
N ARG A 195 11.22 -22.97 -14.21
CA ARG A 195 10.24 -24.03 -14.45
C ARG A 195 10.24 -25.01 -13.27
N PRO A 196 9.09 -25.23 -12.60
CA PRO A 196 7.80 -24.56 -12.82
C PRO A 196 7.88 -23.06 -12.49
N ALA A 197 7.08 -22.25 -13.19
CA ALA A 197 6.94 -20.84 -12.89
C ALA A 197 6.10 -20.70 -11.62
N SER A 198 6.49 -19.78 -10.75
CA SER A 198 5.79 -19.51 -9.49
C SER A 198 5.38 -18.04 -9.43
N PRO A 199 4.20 -17.71 -8.89
CA PRO A 199 3.80 -16.32 -8.70
C PRO A 199 4.77 -15.54 -7.81
N VAL A 200 4.87 -14.22 -8.04
CA VAL A 200 5.70 -13.31 -7.23
C VAL A 200 4.81 -12.18 -6.68
N PRO A 201 4.00 -12.46 -5.66
CA PRO A 201 3.05 -11.49 -5.12
C PRO A 201 3.72 -10.34 -4.37
N VAL A 202 4.90 -10.57 -3.81
CA VAL A 202 5.70 -9.59 -3.06
C VAL A 202 7.08 -9.45 -3.67
N ARG A 203 7.60 -8.23 -3.74
CA ARG A 203 8.97 -7.95 -4.19
C ARG A 203 9.56 -6.77 -3.44
N LEU A 204 10.88 -6.72 -3.28
CA LEU A 204 11.59 -5.52 -2.86
C LEU A 204 12.12 -4.78 -4.09
N LEU A 205 11.91 -3.47 -4.14
CA LEU A 205 12.53 -2.57 -5.10
C LEU A 205 13.53 -1.65 -4.39
N ASP A 206 14.61 -1.32 -5.08
CA ASP A 206 15.55 -0.30 -4.64
C ASP A 206 14.94 1.10 -4.75
N LEU A 207 15.03 1.86 -3.67
CA LEU A 207 14.73 3.28 -3.59
C LEU A 207 16.05 4.04 -3.40
N PHE A 208 16.35 4.94 -4.32
CA PHE A 208 17.52 5.81 -4.26
C PHE A 208 17.08 7.24 -3.96
N GLU A 209 17.92 7.95 -3.23
CA GLU A 209 17.78 9.38 -2.99
C GLU A 209 19.03 10.08 -3.53
N GLN A 210 18.84 11.13 -4.32
CA GLN A 210 19.93 11.95 -4.84
C GLN A 210 19.49 13.43 -4.83
N SER A 211 20.11 14.22 -3.96
CA SER A 211 19.93 15.68 -3.90
C SER A 211 18.48 16.14 -3.65
N GLY A 212 17.72 15.41 -2.83
CA GLY A 212 16.32 15.61 -2.50
C GLY A 212 15.34 14.95 -3.48
N HIS A 213 15.83 14.18 -4.45
CA HIS A 213 15.02 13.52 -5.47
C HIS A 213 15.04 12.00 -5.29
N TYR A 214 13.89 11.36 -5.44
CA TYR A 214 13.71 9.94 -5.17
C TYR A 214 13.54 9.14 -6.46
N PHE A 215 14.20 7.99 -6.54
CA PHE A 215 14.23 7.16 -7.73
C PHE A 215 13.94 5.70 -7.41
N ILE A 216 13.09 5.06 -8.21
CA ILE A 216 12.98 3.60 -8.30
C ILE A 216 13.35 3.18 -9.71
N ASN A 217 14.26 2.22 -9.85
CA ASN A 217 14.69 1.74 -11.16
C ASN A 217 13.50 1.19 -11.97
N ASN A 218 13.36 1.64 -13.22
CA ASN A 218 12.27 1.33 -14.15
C ASN A 218 10.86 1.76 -13.71
N ALA A 219 10.72 2.59 -12.67
CA ALA A 219 9.46 3.25 -12.39
C ALA A 219 9.30 4.46 -13.33
N GLU A 220 8.09 4.66 -13.84
CA GLU A 220 7.68 5.92 -14.48
C GLU A 220 7.33 6.96 -13.41
N GLY A 221 6.84 6.50 -12.26
CA GLY A 221 6.47 7.30 -11.10
C GLY A 221 5.49 6.57 -10.20
N TRP A 222 4.88 7.29 -9.28
CA TRP A 222 3.87 6.75 -8.36
C TRP A 222 2.65 7.66 -8.25
N ILE A 223 1.50 7.02 -8.04
CA ILE A 223 0.22 7.67 -7.80
C ILE A 223 -0.08 7.55 -6.31
N HIS A 224 -0.28 8.69 -5.67
CA HIS A 224 -0.63 8.81 -4.26
C HIS A 224 -2.10 9.20 -4.11
N SER A 225 -2.75 8.61 -3.11
CA SER A 225 -4.07 8.99 -2.64
C SER A 225 -3.95 9.59 -1.23
N PRO A 226 -4.43 10.83 -0.99
CA PRO A 226 -4.50 11.37 0.36
C PRO A 226 -5.48 10.61 1.27
N ARG A 227 -6.38 9.80 0.70
CA ARG A 227 -7.31 8.93 1.46
C ARG A 227 -6.62 7.71 2.04
N MET A 228 -5.43 7.37 1.54
CA MET A 228 -4.65 6.25 2.07
C MET A 228 -4.28 6.50 3.53
N LYS A 229 -3.94 7.74 3.86
CA LYS A 229 -3.69 8.21 5.22
C LYS A 229 -4.79 7.82 6.19
N GLU A 230 -6.03 8.11 5.85
CA GLU A 230 -7.19 7.83 6.71
C GLU A 230 -7.43 6.32 6.88
N LEU A 231 -7.03 5.52 5.88
CA LEU A 231 -7.16 4.07 5.92
C LEU A 231 -6.08 3.41 6.78
N ILE A 232 -4.82 3.83 6.67
CA ILE A 232 -3.67 3.12 7.24
C ILE A 232 -3.12 3.74 8.52
N GLU A 233 -3.37 5.03 8.77
CA GLU A 233 -2.89 5.65 10.01
C GLU A 233 -3.74 5.18 11.19
N PRO A 234 -3.11 4.80 12.32
CA PRO A 234 -3.83 4.49 13.54
C PRO A 234 -4.71 5.68 13.97
N THR A 235 -5.96 5.40 14.36
CA THR A 235 -6.92 6.43 14.82
C THR A 235 -6.49 7.07 16.16
N GLY A 236 -5.61 6.41 16.89
CA GLY A 236 -4.95 6.92 18.10
C GLY A 236 -3.57 6.27 18.26
N ASP A 237 -2.87 6.65 19.32
CA ASP A 237 -1.57 6.06 19.61
C ASP A 237 -1.73 4.58 20.00
N GLY A 238 -0.88 3.73 19.44
CA GLY A 238 -0.68 2.38 19.92
C GLY A 238 0.12 2.39 21.22
N TYR A 239 -0.12 1.42 22.09
CA TYR A 239 0.57 1.30 23.38
C TYR A 239 1.43 0.04 23.37
N PHE A 240 2.52 0.07 24.12
CA PHE A 240 3.31 -1.12 24.40
C PHE A 240 3.81 -1.09 25.84
N PHE A 241 4.12 -2.28 26.35
CA PHE A 241 4.76 -2.47 27.64
C PHE A 241 5.89 -3.50 27.51
N ASP A 242 7.05 -3.19 28.06
CA ASP A 242 8.11 -4.17 28.30
C ASP A 242 8.60 -4.03 29.75
N ALA A 243 8.82 -5.17 30.42
CA ALA A 243 9.17 -5.18 31.84
C ALA A 243 10.47 -4.43 32.19
N LYS A 244 11.38 -4.26 31.21
CA LYS A 244 12.65 -3.54 31.37
C LYS A 244 12.61 -2.12 30.80
N LEU A 245 11.76 -1.84 29.82
CA LEU A 245 11.63 -0.51 29.21
C LEU A 245 10.47 0.32 29.79
N GLY A 246 9.54 -0.29 30.52
CA GLY A 246 8.32 0.36 30.99
C GLY A 246 7.28 0.52 29.88
N ASN A 247 6.41 1.51 30.03
CA ASN A 247 5.38 1.81 29.03
C ASN A 247 5.91 2.79 27.97
N GLY A 248 5.24 2.77 26.83
CA GLY A 248 5.36 3.82 25.84
C GLY A 248 4.22 3.78 24.84
N THR A 249 4.25 4.73 23.92
CA THR A 249 3.34 4.78 22.80
C THR A 249 4.08 4.75 21.49
N TRP A 250 3.38 4.35 20.44
CA TRP A 250 3.87 4.42 19.08
C TRP A 250 2.76 4.88 18.14
N ARG A 251 3.15 5.49 17.03
CA ARG A 251 2.26 5.86 15.94
C ARG A 251 3.06 5.95 14.65
N TRP A 252 2.57 5.35 13.58
CA TRP A 252 3.05 5.68 12.24
C TRP A 252 2.12 6.67 11.54
N THR A 253 2.73 7.47 10.68
CA THR A 253 2.10 8.25 9.63
C THR A 253 2.53 7.68 8.28
N GLU A 254 2.00 8.18 7.17
CA GLU A 254 2.42 7.71 5.84
C GLU A 254 3.93 7.86 5.55
N ASP A 255 4.61 8.77 6.27
CA ASP A 255 6.00 9.16 6.04
C ASP A 255 6.97 8.79 7.17
N ALA A 256 6.49 8.37 8.34
CA ALA A 256 7.33 8.21 9.51
C ALA A 256 6.72 7.34 10.60
N PHE A 257 7.58 6.88 11.51
CA PHE A 257 7.22 6.18 12.72
C PHE A 257 7.71 6.96 13.94
N THR A 258 6.79 7.22 14.87
CA THR A 258 7.05 7.96 16.10
C THR A 258 6.85 7.04 17.29
N ILE A 259 7.80 7.06 18.23
CA ILE A 259 7.78 6.29 19.46
C ILE A 259 7.96 7.27 20.61
N SER A 260 7.12 7.17 21.63
CA SER A 260 7.23 7.96 22.86
C SER A 260 7.53 7.02 24.02
N LEU A 261 8.68 7.17 24.65
CA LEU A 261 9.12 6.37 25.80
C LEU A 261 8.88 7.14 27.09
N GLU A 262 8.33 6.46 28.10
CA GLU A 262 8.35 6.96 29.47
C GLU A 262 9.78 6.91 30.05
N ARG A 263 9.93 7.43 31.27
CA ARG A 263 11.21 7.63 31.94
C ARG A 263 12.12 6.40 31.93
N THR A 264 11.60 5.22 32.21
CA THR A 264 12.40 3.99 32.28
C THR A 264 13.06 3.67 30.94
N GLY A 265 12.27 3.68 29.87
CA GLY A 265 12.76 3.42 28.51
C GLY A 265 13.68 4.53 28.03
N ALA A 266 13.37 5.80 28.33
CA ALA A 266 14.21 6.93 27.98
C ALA A 266 15.60 6.86 28.64
N ILE A 267 15.66 6.50 29.93
CA ILE A 267 16.94 6.25 30.63
C ILE A 267 17.65 5.03 30.06
N GLY A 268 16.91 3.95 29.75
CA GLY A 268 17.47 2.75 29.14
C GLY A 268 18.14 3.02 27.80
N MET A 269 17.53 3.86 26.95
CA MET A 269 18.09 4.28 25.66
C MET A 269 19.35 5.15 25.81
N ALA A 270 19.42 5.97 26.86
CA ALA A 270 20.54 6.89 27.12
C ALA A 270 21.65 6.27 28.01
N ALA A 271 21.54 5.00 28.40
CA ALA A 271 22.57 4.33 29.20
C ALA A 271 23.72 3.80 28.33
N ASP A 272 24.84 3.44 28.95
CA ASP A 272 26.00 2.81 28.28
C ASP A 272 25.63 1.53 27.50
N ILE A 273 24.58 0.83 27.95
CA ILE A 273 24.02 -0.37 27.31
C ILE A 273 22.82 -0.05 26.39
N GLY A 274 22.65 1.20 25.96
CA GLY A 274 21.46 1.66 25.22
C GLY A 274 21.16 0.89 23.94
N GLN A 275 22.16 0.27 23.32
CA GLN A 275 22.03 -0.64 22.18
C GLN A 275 21.12 -1.85 22.48
N GLU A 276 21.22 -2.43 23.69
CA GLU A 276 20.37 -3.54 24.12
C GLU A 276 18.91 -3.09 24.30
N SER A 277 18.72 -1.90 24.86
CA SER A 277 17.39 -1.28 25.01
C SER A 277 16.75 -1.00 23.65
N ALA A 278 17.54 -0.51 22.68
CA ALA A 278 17.09 -0.29 21.31
C ALA A 278 16.68 -1.59 20.60
N ALA A 279 17.49 -2.66 20.72
CA ALA A 279 17.17 -3.95 20.14
C ALA A 279 15.89 -4.55 20.75
N ARG A 280 15.74 -4.47 22.08
CA ARG A 280 14.54 -4.89 22.79
C ARG A 280 13.31 -4.11 22.36
N LEU A 281 13.42 -2.79 22.28
CA LEU A 281 12.33 -1.91 21.86
C LEU A 281 11.85 -2.27 20.45
N SER A 282 12.78 -2.47 19.50
CA SER A 282 12.46 -2.92 18.14
C SER A 282 11.66 -4.22 18.14
N GLN A 283 12.11 -5.22 18.93
CA GLN A 283 11.43 -6.51 19.02
C GLN A 283 10.03 -6.38 19.65
N THR A 284 9.90 -5.61 20.73
CA THR A 284 8.60 -5.34 21.37
C THR A 284 7.63 -4.70 20.37
N LEU A 285 8.07 -3.64 19.69
CA LEU A 285 7.26 -2.95 18.68
C LEU A 285 6.86 -3.90 17.54
N ASN A 286 7.77 -4.75 17.06
CA ASN A 286 7.44 -5.75 16.04
C ASN A 286 6.36 -6.73 16.51
N ASN A 287 6.46 -7.23 17.75
CA ASN A 287 5.49 -8.18 18.31
C ASN A 287 4.10 -7.57 18.50
N GLU A 288 4.03 -6.27 18.80
CA GLU A 288 2.78 -5.50 18.89
C GLU A 288 2.19 -5.14 17.50
N GLY A 289 2.84 -5.53 16.40
CA GLY A 289 2.44 -5.14 15.05
C GLY A 289 2.73 -3.66 14.74
N ALA A 290 3.50 -2.97 15.59
CA ALA A 290 3.80 -1.54 15.49
C ALA A 290 4.60 -1.18 14.22
N ILE A 291 5.20 -2.17 13.56
CA ILE A 291 6.13 -2.04 12.44
C ILE A 291 5.50 -2.61 11.14
N ALA A 292 4.17 -2.77 11.09
CA ALA A 292 3.47 -3.40 9.96
C ALA A 292 3.71 -2.72 8.60
N VAL A 293 4.07 -1.43 8.60
CA VAL A 293 4.27 -0.61 7.39
C VAL A 293 5.74 -0.36 7.02
N THR A 294 6.69 -0.96 7.75
CA THR A 294 8.13 -0.80 7.53
C THR A 294 8.91 -2.05 7.96
N SER A 295 10.24 -2.06 7.91
CA SER A 295 11.09 -3.22 8.24
C SER A 295 11.61 -3.17 9.69
N GLU A 296 11.53 -4.29 10.43
CA GLU A 296 12.10 -4.38 11.79
C GLU A 296 13.61 -4.15 11.80
N PRO A 297 14.43 -4.77 10.92
CA PRO A 297 15.85 -4.47 10.86
C PRO A 297 16.17 -2.98 10.63
N TYR A 298 15.38 -2.30 9.81
CA TYR A 298 15.50 -0.86 9.58
C TYR A 298 15.22 -0.06 10.85
N ILE A 299 14.09 -0.32 11.53
CA ILE A 299 13.75 0.34 12.79
C ILE A 299 14.78 0.04 13.88
N ARG A 300 15.25 -1.19 13.99
CA ARG A 300 16.32 -1.56 14.93
C ARG A 300 17.57 -0.73 14.71
N CYS A 301 18.03 -0.59 13.48
CA CYS A 301 19.19 0.25 13.15
C CYS A 301 18.97 1.71 13.56
N ALA A 302 17.80 2.29 13.25
CA ALA A 302 17.48 3.67 13.61
C ALA A 302 17.42 3.86 15.14
N LEU A 303 16.86 2.89 15.87
CA LEU A 303 16.84 2.90 17.34
C LEU A 303 18.22 2.74 17.95
N MET A 304 19.08 1.91 17.37
CA MET A 304 20.49 1.77 17.79
C MET A 304 21.26 3.09 17.61
N LYS A 305 21.01 3.82 16.52
CA LYS A 305 21.54 5.17 16.34
C LYS A 305 20.98 6.15 17.36
N ALA A 306 19.67 6.11 17.62
CA ALA A 306 19.02 6.94 18.62
C ALA A 306 19.66 6.73 20.00
N ALA A 307 19.86 5.48 20.40
CA ALA A 307 20.52 5.13 21.66
C ALA A 307 21.97 5.65 21.72
N ASN A 308 22.75 5.48 20.64
CA ASN A 308 24.12 5.99 20.60
C ASN A 308 24.18 7.52 20.76
N VAL A 309 23.27 8.27 20.13
CA VAL A 309 23.23 9.73 20.30
C VAL A 309 22.75 10.09 21.70
N ALA A 310 21.68 9.45 22.19
CA ALA A 310 21.14 9.72 23.51
C ALA A 310 22.17 9.47 24.62
N GLY A 311 22.95 8.38 24.55
CA GLY A 311 23.97 8.06 25.55
C GLY A 311 25.17 9.01 25.58
N ASN A 312 25.42 9.75 24.49
CA ASN A 312 26.56 10.67 24.39
C ASN A 312 26.17 12.15 24.49
N ASP A 313 24.87 12.45 24.70
CA ASP A 313 24.36 13.81 24.68
C ASP A 313 23.75 14.19 26.04
N VAL A 314 24.27 15.29 26.60
CA VAL A 314 23.90 15.80 27.94
C VAL A 314 22.40 16.03 28.10
N ARG A 315 21.67 16.22 27.00
CA ARG A 315 20.20 16.44 27.00
C ARG A 315 19.41 15.23 27.46
N PHE A 316 19.97 14.03 27.34
CA PHE A 316 19.30 12.77 27.70
C PHE A 316 19.87 12.13 28.97
N LEU A 317 20.75 12.82 29.70
CA LEU A 317 21.23 12.29 30.98
C LEU A 317 20.19 12.52 32.08
N SER A 318 19.97 11.48 32.90
CA SER A 318 18.99 11.49 34.00
C SER A 318 19.19 12.63 35.00
N ASN A 319 20.43 13.03 35.24
CA ASN A 319 20.80 14.14 36.15
C ASN A 319 20.30 15.52 35.68
N PHE A 320 19.92 15.67 34.41
CA PHE A 320 19.30 16.90 33.89
C PHE A 320 17.76 16.85 33.87
N GLY A 321 17.16 15.83 34.49
CA GLY A 321 15.72 15.75 34.72
C GLY A 321 14.93 15.04 33.63
N LEU A 322 15.54 14.14 32.85
CA LEU A 322 14.86 13.36 31.81
C LEU A 322 13.69 12.54 32.39
N LYS A 323 12.50 12.73 31.83
CA LYS A 323 11.25 12.03 32.16
C LYS A 323 10.68 11.21 31.00
N GLY A 324 11.12 11.43 29.79
CA GLY A 324 10.67 10.70 28.61
C GLY A 324 11.48 11.06 27.38
N LEU A 325 11.25 10.34 26.29
CA LEU A 325 11.97 10.51 25.02
C LEU A 325 11.03 10.20 23.85
N ASP A 326 10.87 11.15 22.94
CA ASP A 326 10.28 10.84 21.64
C ASP A 326 11.37 10.56 20.62
N ILE A 327 11.10 9.59 19.76
CA ILE A 327 11.94 9.18 18.64
C ILE A 327 11.06 9.22 17.40
N ARG A 328 11.41 10.04 16.41
CA ARG A 328 10.75 10.08 15.10
C ARG A 328 11.70 9.60 14.01
N ILE A 329 11.32 8.51 13.34
CA ILE A 329 12.07 7.85 12.27
C ILE A 329 11.30 8.09 10.96
N GLU A 330 11.84 8.88 10.03
CA GLU A 330 11.24 9.03 8.70
C GLU A 330 11.47 7.76 7.87
N PHE A 331 10.46 7.22 7.19
CA PHE A 331 10.60 5.96 6.44
C PHE A 331 11.52 6.06 5.23
N THR A 332 11.70 7.26 4.71
CA THR A 332 12.58 7.56 3.57
C THR A 332 13.43 8.79 3.88
N GLY A 333 14.61 8.85 3.26
CA GLY A 333 15.60 9.89 3.53
C GLY A 333 16.39 9.64 4.82
N ASP A 334 17.10 10.68 5.24
CA ASP A 334 18.20 10.57 6.19
C ASP A 334 17.88 11.21 7.54
N THR A 335 16.61 11.31 7.92
CA THR A 335 16.21 12.05 9.12
C THR A 335 15.76 11.11 10.24
N LEU A 336 16.44 11.22 11.37
CA LEU A 336 16.02 10.69 12.67
C LEU A 336 15.95 11.85 13.65
N ARG A 337 14.86 11.98 14.42
CA ARG A 337 14.73 13.07 15.39
C ARG A 337 14.49 12.54 16.79
N LEU A 338 15.16 13.14 17.78
CA LEU A 338 14.93 12.85 19.20
C LEU A 338 14.45 14.09 19.93
N ARG A 339 13.55 13.93 20.89
CA ARG A 339 13.07 15.00 21.77
C ARG A 339 12.99 14.49 23.21
N PRO A 340 13.81 15.02 24.15
CA PRO A 340 13.67 14.70 25.55
C PRO A 340 12.47 15.43 26.16
N HIS A 341 11.83 14.79 27.13
CA HIS A 341 10.77 15.37 27.95
C HIS A 341 11.23 15.54 29.38
N GLY A 342 10.85 16.66 29.99
CA GLY A 342 11.20 17.06 31.34
C GLY A 342 12.59 17.67 31.49
N GLY A 343 12.80 18.34 32.62
CA GLY A 343 14.09 18.89 32.99
C GLY A 343 14.50 20.12 32.17
N LYS A 344 15.82 20.34 32.07
CA LYS A 344 16.39 21.57 31.48
C LYS A 344 16.22 21.67 29.95
N PHE A 345 16.13 20.54 29.27
CA PHE A 345 16.14 20.45 27.81
C PHE A 345 14.79 20.03 27.23
N ASP A 346 13.74 20.14 28.03
CA ASP A 346 12.38 19.75 27.66
C ASP A 346 11.97 20.30 26.29
N ASN A 347 11.35 19.44 25.48
CA ASN A 347 10.78 19.76 24.17
C ASN A 347 11.79 20.23 23.10
N GLN A 348 13.09 20.04 23.30
CA GLN A 348 14.10 20.40 22.31
C GLN A 348 14.35 19.28 21.30
N TRP A 349 13.91 19.48 20.05
CA TRP A 349 14.20 18.55 18.96
C TRP A 349 15.67 18.58 18.57
N ILE A 350 16.21 17.39 18.31
CA ILE A 350 17.52 17.19 17.72
C ILE A 350 17.37 16.36 16.47
N THR A 351 18.05 16.75 15.41
CA THR A 351 18.04 16.03 14.13
C THR A 351 19.37 15.30 13.97
N ILE A 352 19.27 14.02 13.65
CA ILE A 352 20.37 13.07 13.49
C ILE A 352 20.28 12.51 12.07
N ASN A 353 21.44 12.30 11.46
CA ASN A 353 21.52 11.65 10.16
C ASN A 353 21.22 10.13 10.27
N ASN A 354 20.18 9.69 9.58
CA ASN A 354 19.72 8.31 9.48
C ASN A 354 20.22 7.57 8.23
N ALA A 355 21.02 8.19 7.36
CA ALA A 355 21.47 7.71 6.03
C ALA A 355 22.17 6.34 5.98
N ARG A 356 22.42 5.70 7.12
CA ARG A 356 23.09 4.40 7.24
C ARG A 356 22.17 3.30 7.75
N CYS A 357 20.86 3.46 7.66
CA CYS A 357 19.93 2.39 8.01
C CYS A 357 19.17 2.01 6.75
N GLY A 358 19.65 0.96 6.08
CA GLY A 358 18.95 0.31 4.98
C GLY A 358 17.84 -0.59 5.49
N TRP A 359 17.06 -1.12 4.56
CA TRP A 359 15.95 -2.03 4.84
C TRP A 359 16.33 -3.22 5.72
N GLU A 360 17.52 -3.77 5.51
CA GLU A 360 18.05 -4.94 6.25
C GLU A 360 18.79 -4.54 7.55
N GLY A 361 18.76 -3.26 7.92
CA GLY A 361 19.49 -2.72 9.07
C GLY A 361 20.99 -2.50 8.84
N ASN A 362 21.47 -2.71 7.60
CA ASN A 362 22.84 -2.45 7.21
C ASN A 362 23.03 -1.00 6.74
N PRO A 363 24.25 -0.42 6.82
CA PRO A 363 24.59 0.85 6.18
C PRO A 363 24.24 0.85 4.68
N ILE A 364 23.65 1.95 4.22
CA ILE A 364 23.39 2.23 2.79
C ILE A 364 24.67 2.78 2.17
#